data_AF-A0A852AJQ6-F1
#
_entry.id   AF-A0A852AJQ6-F1
#
_cell.length_a   1.000
_cell.length_b   1.000
_cell.length_c   1.000
_cell.angle_alpha   90.00
_cell.angle_beta   90.00
_cell.angle_gamma   90.00
#
_symmetry.space_group_name_H-M   'P 1'
#
loop_
_entity.id
_entity.type
_entity.pdbx_description
1 polymer ?
#
loop_
_entity_poly.entity_id
_entity_poly.type
_entity_poly.pdbx_seq_one_letter_code
_entity_poly.pdbx_strand_id
1 'polypeptide(L)'
;REAQRVYVRRDEEKQRTDARILVAAVKEMQAALNTKKTPGRNKQQMSGSIFKNTGPVCFSCHEKGHLRNSCPILKGAGPTCFYCHKKGHLQKNCRKKQQDEKIFQQ
;
A
#
# COMPACT_ATOMS: atom_id res chain seq x y z
N ARG A 1 -23.85 32.89 42.99
CA ARG A 1 -24.60 32.41 41.81
C ARG A 1 -24.12 33.10 40.52
N GLU A 2 -23.95 34.43 40.50
CA GLU A 2 -23.49 35.15 39.29
C GLU A 2 -22.02 34.90 38.93
N ALA A 3 -21.12 34.86 39.92
CA ALA A 3 -19.70 34.54 39.68
C ALA A 3 -19.49 33.18 38.98
N GLN A 4 -20.29 32.17 39.35
CA GLN A 4 -20.25 30.85 38.73
C GLN A 4 -20.72 30.87 37.26
N ARG A 5 -21.72 31.71 36.93
CA ARG A 5 -22.18 31.89 35.54
C ARG A 5 -21.10 32.56 34.68
N VAL A 6 -20.38 33.53 35.23
CA VAL A 6 -19.28 34.21 34.53
C VAL A 6 -18.12 33.24 34.27
N TYR A 7 -17.78 32.39 35.24
CA TYR A 7 -16.74 31.38 35.07
C TYR A 7 -17.08 30.37 33.97
N VAL A 8 -18.29 29.80 34.01
CA VAL A 8 -18.75 28.83 33.01
C VAL A 8 -18.77 29.45 31.61
N ARG A 9 -19.28 30.68 31.46
CA ARG A 9 -19.27 31.41 30.19
C ARG A 9 -17.86 31.58 29.61
N ARG A 10 -16.88 31.92 30.45
CA ARG A 10 -15.48 32.10 30.03
C ARG A 10 -14.84 30.77 29.63
N ASP A 11 -15.12 29.71 30.37
CA ASP A 11 -14.62 28.37 30.05
C ASP A 11 -15.22 27.85 28.75
N GLU A 12 -16.54 28.02 28.55
CA GLU A 12 -17.22 27.69 27.29
C GLU A 12 -16.68 28.50 26.10
N GLU A 13 -16.36 29.78 26.31
CA GLU A 13 -15.74 30.63 25.29
C GLU A 13 -14.34 30.11 24.92
N LYS A 14 -13.53 29.76 25.93
CA LYS A 14 -12.20 29.16 25.74
C LYS A 14 -12.30 27.81 25.02
N GLN A 15 -13.24 26.95 25.41
CA GLN A 15 -13.46 25.66 24.74
C GLN A 15 -13.89 25.85 23.29
N ARG A 16 -14.72 26.86 22.99
CA ARG A 16 -15.13 27.21 21.62
C ARG A 16 -13.96 27.74 20.78
N THR A 17 -13.08 28.56 21.35
CA THR A 17 -11.89 29.03 20.63
C THR A 17 -10.88 27.91 20.39
N ASP A 18 -10.63 27.08 21.39
CA ASP A 18 -9.71 25.94 21.29
C ASP A 18 -10.22 24.94 20.24
N ALA A 19 -11.53 24.65 20.23
CA ALA A 19 -12.15 23.82 19.21
C ALA A 19 -12.04 24.42 17.80
N ARG A 20 -12.21 25.75 17.65
CA ARG A 20 -12.05 26.43 16.35
C ARG A 20 -10.61 26.34 15.83
N ILE A 21 -9.62 26.52 16.70
CA ILE A 21 -8.20 26.42 16.34
C ILE A 21 -7.85 24.99 15.89
N LEU A 22 -8.33 23.98 16.63
CA LEU A 22 -8.13 22.57 16.28
C LEU A 22 -8.77 22.23 14.93
N VAL A 23 -10.01 22.68 14.68
CA VAL A 23 -10.69 22.47 13.38
C VAL A 23 -9.96 23.16 12.24
N ALA A 24 -9.46 24.38 12.44
CA ALA A 24 -8.66 25.08 11.43
C ALA A 24 -7.37 24.31 11.10
N ALA A 25 -6.61 23.89 12.12
CA ALA A 25 -5.38 23.13 11.92
C ALA A 25 -5.62 21.80 11.18
N VAL A 26 -6.69 21.08 11.53
CA VAL A 26 -7.09 19.84 10.84
C VAL A 26 -7.49 20.12 9.40
N LYS A 27 -8.25 21.20 9.13
CA LYS A 27 -8.69 21.57 7.78
C LYS A 27 -7.51 21.87 6.85
N GLU A 28 -6.48 22.56 7.35
CA GLU A 28 -5.24 22.83 6.59
C GLU A 28 -4.49 21.52 6.28
N MET A 29 -4.39 20.61 7.26
CA MET A 29 -3.78 19.29 7.05
C MET A 29 -4.58 18.43 6.05
N GLN A 30 -5.91 18.54 6.04
CA GLN A 30 -6.79 17.76 5.17
C GLN A 30 -6.80 18.29 3.73
N ALA A 31 -6.63 19.59 3.52
CA ALA A 31 -6.47 20.19 2.20
C ALA A 31 -5.23 19.66 1.46
N ALA A 32 -4.13 19.44 2.17
CA ALA A 32 -2.90 18.85 1.62
C ALA A 32 -3.08 17.37 1.20
N LEU A 33 -4.01 16.64 1.81
CA LEU A 33 -4.29 15.24 1.51
C LEU A 33 -5.33 15.06 0.38
N ASN A 34 -6.24 16.03 0.19
CA ASN A 34 -7.35 15.89 -0.77
C ASN A 34 -6.96 16.21 -2.23
N THR A 35 -5.78 16.78 -2.49
CA THR A 35 -5.26 17.03 -3.86
C THR A 35 -4.80 15.76 -4.59
N LYS A 36 -4.91 14.57 -3.97
CA LYS A 36 -4.50 13.28 -4.55
C LYS A 36 -5.66 12.40 -5.07
N LYS A 37 -6.90 12.88 -5.10
CA LYS A 37 -8.01 12.17 -5.78
C LYS A 37 -8.08 12.54 -7.26
N THR A 38 -7.23 11.92 -8.07
CA THR A 38 -7.53 11.73 -9.49
C THR A 38 -8.68 10.72 -9.62
N PRO A 39 -9.79 11.00 -10.34
CA PRO A 39 -10.78 9.97 -10.63
C PRO A 39 -10.19 9.03 -11.69
N GLY A 40 -9.90 7.80 -11.27
CA GLY A 40 -9.52 6.70 -12.17
C GLY A 40 -8.03 6.51 -12.36
N ARG A 41 -7.46 5.51 -11.67
CA ARG A 41 -6.47 4.60 -12.26
C ARG A 41 -6.38 3.31 -11.44
N ASN A 42 -6.42 2.21 -12.18
CA ASN A 42 -6.54 0.83 -11.76
C ASN A 42 -5.38 0.40 -10.83
N LYS A 43 -5.73 -0.20 -9.68
CA LYS A 43 -4.82 -0.69 -8.64
C LYS A 43 -4.19 -2.00 -9.08
N GLN A 44 -3.19 -1.96 -9.96
CA GLN A 44 -2.40 -3.14 -10.35
C GLN A 44 -1.08 -2.71 -11.03
N GLN A 45 -0.15 -2.09 -10.29
CA GLN A 45 1.27 -2.03 -10.68
C GLN A 45 2.10 -1.45 -9.52
N MET A 46 2.49 -2.31 -8.59
CA MET A 46 3.58 -2.05 -7.66
C MET A 46 4.80 -2.80 -8.18
N SER A 47 5.70 -2.09 -8.84
CA SER A 47 7.10 -2.49 -8.97
C SER A 47 7.94 -1.23 -8.79
N GLY A 48 8.70 -1.21 -7.70
CA GLY A 48 9.31 -0.02 -7.12
C GLY A 48 10.14 0.80 -8.11
N SER A 49 9.79 2.09 -8.20
CA SER A 49 10.58 3.10 -8.89
C SER A 49 11.41 3.88 -7.86
N ILE A 50 12.47 3.25 -7.36
CA ILE A 50 13.56 3.94 -6.63
C ILE A 50 14.90 3.41 -7.14
N PHE A 51 15.08 3.26 -8.45
CA PHE A 51 16.41 3.04 -9.03
C PHE A 51 16.46 3.68 -10.42
N LYS A 52 16.84 4.95 -10.46
CA LYS A 52 17.35 5.56 -11.69
C LYS A 52 18.77 5.00 -11.88
N ASN A 53 18.99 4.25 -12.97
CA ASN A 53 20.30 3.81 -13.54
C ASN A 53 20.84 2.38 -13.32
N THR A 54 20.03 1.39 -12.94
CA THR A 54 20.43 -0.03 -13.04
C THR A 54 19.48 -0.79 -13.96
N GLY A 55 19.99 -1.25 -15.11
CA GLY A 55 19.23 -2.07 -16.07
C GLY A 55 18.67 -3.35 -15.43
N PRO A 56 17.70 -4.02 -16.08
CA PRO A 56 17.01 -5.18 -15.50
C PRO A 56 18.03 -6.25 -15.08
N VAL A 57 18.06 -6.59 -13.78
CA VAL A 57 18.87 -7.68 -13.24
C VAL A 57 17.97 -8.90 -13.07
N CYS A 58 18.46 -10.06 -13.49
CA CYS A 58 17.75 -11.30 -13.37
C CYS A 58 17.74 -11.78 -11.92
N PHE A 59 16.56 -11.90 -11.31
CA PHE A 59 16.40 -12.44 -9.94
C PHE A 59 16.70 -13.94 -9.79
N SER A 60 17.19 -14.61 -10.82
CA SER A 60 17.59 -16.03 -10.76
C SER A 60 19.09 -16.21 -10.93
N CYS A 61 19.69 -15.62 -11.97
CA CYS A 61 21.12 -15.74 -12.22
C CYS A 61 21.92 -14.50 -11.78
N HIS A 62 21.26 -13.45 -11.31
CA HIS A 62 21.85 -12.17 -10.91
C HIS A 62 22.61 -11.43 -12.02
N GLU A 63 22.42 -11.82 -13.28
CA GLU A 63 22.99 -11.13 -14.44
C GLU A 63 22.14 -9.92 -14.87
N LYS A 64 22.81 -8.87 -15.32
CA LYS A 64 22.20 -7.65 -15.85
C LYS A 64 21.80 -7.80 -17.32
N GLY A 65 20.80 -7.04 -17.75
CA GLY A 65 20.30 -6.98 -19.14
C GLY A 65 19.05 -7.81 -19.40
N HIS A 66 18.56 -8.61 -18.46
CA HIS A 66 17.34 -9.40 -18.61
C HIS A 66 16.64 -9.65 -17.26
N LEU A 67 15.34 -9.94 -17.31
CA LEU A 67 14.56 -10.36 -16.13
C LEU A 67 14.48 -11.90 -16.06
N ARG A 68 14.02 -12.44 -14.93
CA ARG A 68 13.82 -13.89 -14.73
C ARG A 68 13.09 -14.58 -15.90
N ASN A 69 12.12 -13.90 -16.52
CA ASN A 69 11.34 -14.42 -17.64
C ASN A 69 12.11 -14.52 -18.96
N SER A 70 13.14 -13.69 -19.15
CA SER A 70 13.98 -13.68 -20.36
C SER A 70 15.36 -14.28 -20.09
N CYS A 71 15.53 -14.98 -18.97
CA CYS A 71 16.81 -15.56 -18.59
C CYS A 71 17.14 -16.75 -19.49
N PRO A 72 18.26 -16.70 -20.26
CA PRO A 72 18.64 -17.76 -21.18
C PRO A 72 18.92 -19.08 -20.46
N ILE A 73 19.37 -19.02 -19.21
CA ILE A 73 19.65 -20.19 -18.36
C ILE A 73 18.37 -20.88 -17.90
N LEU A 74 17.29 -20.11 -17.66
CA LEU A 74 16.00 -20.65 -17.21
C LEU A 74 15.02 -20.96 -18.34
N LYS A 75 15.42 -20.86 -19.62
CA LYS A 75 14.53 -21.15 -20.77
C LYS A 75 13.91 -22.56 -20.73
N GLY A 76 14.49 -23.51 -19.98
CA GLY A 76 13.91 -24.84 -19.74
C GLY A 76 13.21 -25.03 -18.38
N ALA A 77 13.34 -24.08 -17.45
CA ALA A 77 12.75 -24.13 -16.12
C ALA A 77 11.48 -23.28 -16.13
N GLY A 78 10.34 -23.89 -16.49
CA GLY A 78 9.02 -23.25 -16.40
C GLY A 78 8.76 -22.63 -15.01
N PRO A 79 7.75 -21.75 -14.88
CA PRO A 79 7.53 -20.96 -13.68
C PRO A 79 7.45 -21.84 -12.42
N THR A 80 8.22 -21.48 -11.40
CA THR A 80 8.17 -22.11 -10.08
C THR A 80 7.12 -21.43 -9.22
N CYS A 81 6.25 -22.23 -8.61
CA CYS A 81 5.22 -21.74 -7.72
C CYS A 81 5.85 -21.18 -6.44
N PHE A 82 5.55 -19.92 -6.10
CA PHE A 82 6.07 -19.29 -4.88
C PHE A 82 5.46 -19.82 -3.58
N TYR A 83 4.35 -20.56 -3.65
CA TYR A 83 3.68 -21.12 -2.46
C TYR A 83 4.11 -22.57 -2.17
N CYS A 84 4.27 -23.41 -3.20
CA CYS A 84 4.61 -24.83 -3.02
C CYS A 84 5.96 -25.22 -3.62
N HIS A 85 6.70 -24.28 -4.20
CA HIS A 85 8.01 -24.45 -4.83
C HIS A 85 8.09 -25.50 -5.95
N LYS A 86 6.95 -25.96 -6.47
CA LYS A 86 6.89 -26.87 -7.62
C LYS A 86 6.98 -26.09 -8.94
N LYS A 87 7.71 -26.65 -9.91
CA LYS A 87 7.81 -26.12 -11.28
C LYS A 87 6.54 -26.37 -12.11
N GLY A 88 6.29 -25.53 -13.10
CA GLY A 88 5.20 -25.67 -14.08
C GLY A 88 3.92 -24.88 -13.77
N HIS A 89 3.85 -24.14 -12.66
CA HIS A 89 2.72 -23.26 -12.36
C HIS A 89 3.12 -22.08 -11.47
N LEU A 90 2.35 -21.00 -11.50
CA LEU A 90 2.52 -19.84 -10.62
C LEU A 90 1.67 -19.98 -9.35
N GLN A 91 1.96 -19.18 -8.32
CA GLN A 91 1.19 -19.14 -7.07
C GLN A 91 -0.32 -18.95 -7.29
N LYS A 92 -0.72 -18.18 -8.31
CA LYS A 92 -2.12 -17.96 -8.69
C LYS A 92 -2.84 -19.26 -9.11
N ASN A 93 -2.11 -20.17 -9.75
CA ASN A 93 -2.63 -21.44 -10.26
C ASN A 93 -2.22 -22.62 -9.37
N CYS A 94 -1.83 -22.37 -8.12
CA CYS A 94 -1.41 -23.42 -7.19
C CYS A 94 -2.62 -24.11 -6.56
N ARG A 95 -2.82 -25.39 -6.89
CA ARG A 95 -3.90 -26.22 -6.30
C ARG A 95 -3.86 -26.24 -4.77
N LYS A 96 -2.65 -26.28 -4.18
CA LYS A 96 -2.48 -26.27 -2.71
C LYS A 96 -2.97 -24.95 -2.10
N LYS A 97 -2.64 -23.80 -2.70
CA LYS A 97 -3.14 -22.49 -2.25
C LYS A 97 -4.66 -22.41 -2.36
N GLN A 98 -5.24 -22.90 -3.46
CA GLN A 98 -6.69 -22.88 -3.64
C GLN A 98 -7.43 -23.76 -2.63
N GLN A 99 -6.82 -24.88 -2.19
CA GLN A 99 -7.39 -25.71 -1.13
C GLN A 99 -7.30 -25.02 0.23
N ASP A 100 -6.14 -24.47 0.56
CA ASP A 100 -5.89 -23.76 1.83
C ASP A 100 -6.82 -22.55 2.01
N GLU A 101 -7.06 -21.79 0.95
CA GLU A 101 -7.97 -20.65 0.93
C GLU A 101 -9.44 -21.05 1.18
N LYS A 102 -9.85 -22.25 0.72
CA LYS A 102 -11.20 -22.78 0.96
C LYS A 102 -11.38 -23.28 2.39
N ILE A 103 -10.33 -23.81 3.01
CA ILE A 103 -10.36 -24.26 4.40
C ILE A 103 -10.53 -23.07 5.35
N PHE A 104 -9.90 -21.94 5.05
CA PHE A 104 -9.94 -20.75 5.89
C PHE A 104 -11.22 -19.90 5.73
N GLN A 105 -11.99 -20.12 4.66
CA GLN A 105 -13.23 -19.40 4.38
C GLN A 105 -14.49 -20.14 4.84
N GLN A 106 -14.34 -21.30 5.49
CA GLN A 106 -15.42 -22.10 6.06
C GLN A 106 -15.48 -21.90 7.57
#